data_AF-A0A3D5SSW3-F1
#
_entry.id   AF-A0A3D5SSW3-F1
#
_cell.length_a   1.000
_cell.length_b   1.000
_cell.length_c   1.000
_cell.angle_alpha   90.00
_cell.angle_beta   90.00
_cell.angle_gamma   90.00
#
_symmetry.space_group_name_H-M   'P 1'
#
loop_
_entity.id
_entity.type
_entity.pdbx_description
1 polymer ?
#
loop_
_entity_poly.entity_id
_entity_poly.type
_entity_poly.pdbx_seq_one_letter_code
_entity_poly.pdbx_strand_id
1 'polypeptide(L)'
;MKHFPRPRRALLVLAIFLGAAACVPVVAQDSMQRWQSFDFAKTALKSVDLASLPLEDLKLLRGIVFGRHGRVFKDAEIANYLTSQDWYKPNSDFQNSMLNTTERRNLDLIRDAEAGKHETVQPGDMRYWRTRAFTAKKLGKHSGAEWLVLRSEVEAIHGRRFESDAWLQQYFDERYWYKP
;
A
#
# COMPACT_ATOMS: atom_id res chain seq x y z
N MET A 1 -77.85 23.24 -40.01
CA MET A 1 -78.25 22.66 -38.71
C MET A 1 -77.71 21.23 -38.63
N LYS A 2 -77.08 20.88 -37.48
CA LYS A 2 -76.79 19.51 -36.97
C LYS A 2 -75.70 18.72 -37.74
N HIS A 3 -74.49 18.57 -37.18
CA HIS A 3 -74.00 17.60 -36.17
C HIS A 3 -73.50 16.27 -36.76
N PHE A 4 -72.22 16.00 -36.47
CA PHE A 4 -71.39 14.79 -36.65
C PHE A 4 -72.01 13.50 -36.04
N PRO A 5 -71.60 12.27 -36.43
CA PRO A 5 -70.36 11.63 -35.90
C PRO A 5 -69.57 10.65 -36.82
N ARG A 6 -68.32 10.39 -36.39
CA ARG A 6 -67.33 9.39 -36.85
C ARG A 6 -67.68 7.95 -36.38
N PRO A 7 -66.94 6.92 -36.84
CA PRO A 7 -65.84 6.36 -36.02
C PRO A 7 -64.55 6.07 -36.84
N ARG A 8 -63.38 6.58 -36.44
CA ARG A 8 -62.33 5.96 -35.59
C ARG A 8 -61.67 4.70 -36.19
N ARG A 9 -60.51 4.92 -36.84
CA ARG A 9 -59.51 3.89 -37.19
C ARG A 9 -58.79 3.43 -35.92
N ALA A 10 -58.76 2.12 -35.67
CA ALA A 10 -57.96 1.51 -34.62
C ALA A 10 -56.48 1.49 -35.05
N LEU A 11 -55.59 2.02 -34.21
CA LEU A 11 -54.14 1.95 -34.37
C LEU A 11 -53.64 0.93 -33.35
N LEU A 12 -53.08 -0.19 -33.82
CA LEU A 12 -52.39 -1.17 -32.99
C LEU A 12 -50.99 -0.60 -32.67
N VAL A 13 -50.73 -0.28 -31.40
CA VAL A 13 -49.39 0.13 -30.93
C VAL A 13 -48.65 -1.14 -30.50
N LEU A 14 -47.60 -1.50 -31.26
CA LEU A 14 -46.63 -2.52 -30.90
C LEU A 14 -45.67 -1.93 -29.86
N ALA A 15 -45.81 -2.35 -28.59
CA ALA A 15 -44.89 -1.95 -27.53
C ALA A 15 -43.58 -2.75 -27.66
N ILE A 16 -42.54 -2.12 -28.19
CA ILE A 16 -41.17 -2.64 -28.13
C ILE A 16 -40.64 -2.30 -26.72
N PHE A 17 -40.59 -3.31 -25.85
CA PHE A 17 -39.84 -3.20 -24.60
C PHE A 17 -38.35 -3.26 -24.94
N LEU A 18 -37.75 -2.08 -25.10
CA LEU A 18 -36.30 -1.92 -25.09
C LEU A 18 -35.82 -2.19 -23.66
N GLY A 19 -35.40 -3.43 -23.39
CA GLY A 19 -34.70 -3.78 -22.16
C GLY A 19 -33.35 -3.05 -22.15
N ALA A 20 -33.31 -1.87 -21.54
CA ALA A 20 -32.06 -1.23 -21.20
C ALA A 20 -31.37 -2.11 -20.15
N ALA A 21 -30.45 -2.95 -20.59
CA ALA A 21 -29.44 -3.51 -19.70
C ALA A 21 -28.60 -2.33 -19.21
N ALA A 22 -28.99 -1.76 -18.08
CA ALA A 22 -28.11 -0.92 -17.31
C ALA A 22 -26.95 -1.82 -16.88
N CYS A 23 -25.85 -1.77 -17.66
CA CYS A 23 -24.55 -2.15 -17.18
C CYS A 23 -24.28 -1.18 -16.02
N VAL A 24 -24.63 -1.58 -14.80
CA VAL A 24 -24.11 -0.91 -13.61
C VAL A 24 -22.60 -1.07 -13.79
N PRO A 25 -21.84 0.02 -13.99
CA PRO A 25 -20.41 -0.13 -13.94
C PRO A 25 -20.15 -0.70 -12.56
N VAL A 26 -19.64 -1.93 -12.50
CA VAL A 26 -18.88 -2.36 -11.33
C VAL A 26 -17.74 -1.37 -11.32
N VAL A 27 -17.96 -0.25 -10.62
CA VAL A 27 -16.88 0.60 -10.17
C VAL A 27 -16.03 -0.39 -9.41
N ALA A 28 -14.88 -0.75 -9.98
CA ALA A 28 -13.78 -1.30 -9.22
C ALA A 28 -13.55 -0.27 -8.14
N GLN A 29 -14.23 -0.46 -7.01
CA GLN A 29 -14.18 0.43 -5.88
C GLN A 29 -12.72 0.37 -5.47
N ASP A 30 -11.98 1.46 -5.71
CA ASP A 30 -10.56 1.56 -5.43
C ASP A 30 -10.32 0.98 -4.03
N SER A 31 -9.69 -0.20 -3.95
CA SER A 31 -9.50 -0.94 -2.69
C SER A 31 -8.78 -0.06 -1.67
N MET A 32 -8.09 0.96 -2.15
CA MET A 32 -7.35 1.92 -1.36
C MET A 32 -8.18 3.09 -0.86
N GLN A 33 -9.40 3.34 -1.34
CA GLN A 33 -10.18 4.53 -0.95
C GLN A 33 -10.38 4.63 0.57
N ARG A 34 -10.72 3.51 1.23
CA ARG A 34 -10.83 3.46 2.69
C ARG A 34 -9.52 3.85 3.38
N TRP A 35 -8.40 3.36 2.85
CA TRP A 35 -7.08 3.59 3.40
C TRP A 35 -6.60 5.02 3.18
N GLN A 36 -6.97 5.64 2.07
CA GLN A 36 -6.73 7.06 1.86
C GLN A 36 -7.42 7.92 2.93
N SER A 37 -8.65 7.59 3.32
CA SER A 37 -9.39 8.30 4.37
C SER A 37 -9.02 7.88 5.81
N PHE A 38 -8.17 6.86 5.99
CA PHE A 38 -7.78 6.36 7.31
C PHE A 38 -6.76 7.30 7.98
N ASP A 39 -7.04 7.72 9.22
CA ASP A 39 -6.13 8.55 10.01
C ASP A 39 -5.07 7.67 10.71
N PHE A 40 -3.97 7.37 10.00
CA PHE A 40 -2.84 6.59 10.54
C PHE A 40 -2.10 7.30 11.68
N ALA A 41 -2.24 8.61 11.80
CA ALA A 41 -1.61 9.39 12.87
C ALA A 41 -2.32 9.18 14.21
N LYS A 42 -3.63 8.92 14.20
CA LYS A 42 -4.45 8.77 15.40
C LYS A 42 -4.97 7.36 15.64
N THR A 43 -5.04 6.52 14.60
CA THR A 43 -5.68 5.22 14.68
C THR A 43 -4.66 4.10 14.46
N ALA A 44 -4.63 3.14 15.38
CA ALA A 44 -3.82 1.94 15.23
C ALA A 44 -4.51 0.92 14.31
N LEU A 45 -3.74 0.35 13.38
CA LEU A 45 -4.16 -0.79 12.56
C LEU A 45 -4.26 -2.05 13.41
N LYS A 46 -5.09 -3.00 12.97
CA LYS A 46 -5.10 -4.36 13.50
C LYS A 46 -4.58 -5.31 12.44
N SER A 47 -3.85 -6.35 12.86
CA SER A 47 -3.31 -7.36 11.93
C SER A 47 -4.39 -8.03 11.07
N VAL A 48 -5.61 -8.17 11.60
CA VAL A 48 -6.77 -8.71 10.85
C VAL A 48 -7.16 -7.82 9.66
N ASP A 49 -7.00 -6.51 9.76
CA ASP A 49 -7.33 -5.59 8.66
C ASP A 49 -6.33 -5.71 7.49
N LEU A 50 -5.13 -6.23 7.76
CA LEU A 50 -4.04 -6.38 6.80
C LEU A 50 -3.98 -7.77 6.18
N ALA A 51 -4.52 -8.79 6.85
CA ALA A 51 -4.39 -10.19 6.45
C ALA A 51 -4.97 -10.46 5.04
N SER A 52 -6.12 -9.83 4.73
CA SER A 52 -6.82 -9.99 3.47
C SER A 52 -6.26 -9.14 2.32
N LEU A 53 -5.38 -8.18 2.60
CA LEU A 53 -4.83 -7.31 1.56
C LEU A 53 -3.80 -8.08 0.70
N PRO A 54 -3.79 -7.87 -0.63
CA PRO A 54 -2.69 -8.34 -1.46
C PRO A 54 -1.40 -7.60 -1.12
N LEU A 55 -0.25 -8.13 -1.56
CA LEU A 55 1.06 -7.57 -1.23
C LEU A 55 1.20 -6.14 -1.78
N GLU A 56 0.67 -5.92 -2.97
CA GLU A 56 0.65 -4.67 -3.71
C GLU A 56 -0.08 -3.58 -2.90
N ASP A 57 -1.28 -3.89 -2.40
CA ASP A 57 -2.05 -2.95 -1.54
C ASP A 57 -1.31 -2.64 -0.24
N LEU A 58 -0.58 -3.60 0.35
CA LEU A 58 0.25 -3.33 1.54
C LEU A 58 1.40 -2.37 1.23
N LYS A 59 2.06 -2.52 0.06
CA LYS A 59 3.10 -1.59 -0.39
C LYS A 59 2.53 -0.18 -0.54
N LEU A 60 1.35 -0.05 -1.14
CA LEU A 60 0.66 1.22 -1.29
C LEU A 60 0.25 1.80 0.07
N LEU A 61 -0.23 0.97 1.00
CA LEU A 61 -0.59 1.38 2.36
C LEU A 61 0.61 1.97 3.11
N ARG A 62 1.77 1.31 3.03
CA ARG A 62 3.04 1.85 3.52
C ARG A 62 3.37 3.18 2.84
N GLY A 63 3.18 3.24 1.52
CA GLY A 63 3.32 4.45 0.72
C GLY A 63 2.47 5.61 1.25
N ILE A 64 1.20 5.37 1.58
CA ILE A 64 0.27 6.38 2.13
C ILE A 64 0.82 6.95 3.43
N VAL A 65 1.22 6.11 4.40
CA VAL A 65 1.71 6.59 5.71
C VAL A 65 2.90 7.54 5.54
N PHE A 66 3.89 7.16 4.73
CA PHE A 66 5.04 8.03 4.47
C PHE A 66 4.69 9.23 3.58
N GLY A 67 3.80 9.05 2.61
CA GLY A 67 3.38 10.07 1.65
C GLY A 67 2.60 11.21 2.30
N ARG A 68 1.90 10.96 3.42
CA ARG A 68 1.28 12.03 4.24
C ARG A 68 2.29 13.04 4.79
N HIS A 69 3.56 12.66 4.87
CA HIS A 69 4.69 13.52 5.25
C HIS A 69 5.55 13.95 4.05
N GLY A 70 5.14 13.61 2.83
CA GLY A 70 5.79 14.01 1.59
C GLY A 70 6.99 13.16 1.17
N ARG A 71 7.19 11.96 1.74
CA ARG A 71 8.30 11.09 1.33
C ARG A 71 8.23 10.75 -0.17
N VAL A 72 9.31 11.05 -0.88
CA VAL A 72 9.50 10.62 -2.28
C VAL A 72 10.00 9.19 -2.33
N PHE A 73 9.37 8.35 -3.15
CA PHE A 73 9.72 6.93 -3.33
C PHE A 73 10.46 6.67 -4.64
N LYS A 74 11.45 5.77 -4.59
CA LYS A 74 12.13 5.24 -5.78
C LYS A 74 11.37 4.06 -6.42
N ASP A 75 10.54 3.37 -5.63
CA ASP A 75 9.65 2.32 -6.14
C ASP A 75 8.59 2.97 -7.04
N ALA A 76 8.58 2.59 -8.31
CA ALA A 76 7.76 3.22 -9.34
C ALA A 76 6.25 3.06 -9.09
N GLU A 77 5.83 1.94 -8.51
CA GLU A 77 4.43 1.66 -8.21
C GLU A 77 3.92 2.62 -7.13
N ILE A 78 4.66 2.74 -6.02
CA ILE A 78 4.32 3.68 -4.93
C ILE A 78 4.40 5.12 -5.42
N ALA A 79 5.44 5.46 -6.19
CA ALA A 79 5.62 6.81 -6.72
C ALA A 79 4.44 7.22 -7.60
N ASN A 80 4.09 6.39 -8.60
CA ASN A 80 2.97 6.65 -9.50
C ASN A 80 1.65 6.79 -8.73
N TYR A 81 1.39 5.85 -7.81
CA TYR A 81 0.20 5.89 -6.97
C TYR A 81 0.12 7.22 -6.21
N LEU A 82 1.15 7.61 -5.46
CA LEU A 82 1.17 8.85 -4.68
C LEU A 82 1.02 10.10 -5.55
N THR A 83 1.71 10.18 -6.69
CA THR A 83 1.62 11.34 -7.59
C THR A 83 0.24 11.54 -8.20
N SER A 84 -0.59 10.49 -8.26
CA SER A 84 -1.98 10.59 -8.71
C SER A 84 -2.96 11.05 -7.63
N GLN A 85 -2.50 11.24 -6.39
CA GLN A 85 -3.34 11.65 -5.27
C GLN A 85 -3.28 13.16 -5.03
N ASP A 86 -4.44 13.84 -5.03
CA ASP A 86 -4.53 15.29 -4.81
C ASP A 86 -3.97 15.77 -3.47
N TRP A 87 -3.97 14.89 -2.46
CA TRP A 87 -3.47 15.21 -1.12
C TRP A 87 -1.95 15.06 -0.98
N TYR A 88 -1.27 14.38 -1.91
CA TYR A 88 0.16 14.11 -1.81
C TYR A 88 0.96 15.33 -2.24
N LYS A 89 1.92 15.73 -1.40
CA LYS A 89 2.84 16.85 -1.67
C LYS A 89 4.25 16.37 -1.38
N PRO A 90 5.11 16.17 -2.39
CA PRO A 90 6.48 15.73 -2.18
C PRO A 90 7.25 16.78 -1.35
N ASN A 91 8.04 16.30 -0.41
CA ASN A 91 8.87 17.10 0.47
C ASN A 91 10.30 16.53 0.44
N SER A 92 11.23 17.29 -0.14
CA SER A 92 12.66 16.90 -0.19
C SER A 92 13.29 16.80 1.20
N ASP A 93 12.73 17.50 2.18
CA ASP A 93 13.23 17.58 3.54
C ASP A 93 12.56 16.56 4.47
N PHE A 94 11.83 15.59 3.89
CA PHE A 94 11.24 14.50 4.66
C PHE A 94 12.30 13.81 5.52
N GLN A 95 11.99 13.64 6.80
CA GLN A 95 12.81 12.89 7.74
C GLN A 95 11.97 11.85 8.45
N ASN A 96 12.55 10.68 8.71
CA ASN A 96 11.88 9.64 9.47
C ASN A 96 11.41 10.12 10.85
N SER A 97 12.04 11.15 11.44
CA SER A 97 11.63 11.80 12.71
C SER A 97 10.24 12.44 12.67
N MET A 98 9.71 12.78 11.49
CA MET A 98 8.36 13.33 11.31
C MET A 98 7.25 12.33 11.64
N LEU A 99 7.56 11.03 11.62
CA LEU A 99 6.62 9.96 11.95
C LEU A 99 6.41 9.86 13.46
N ASN A 100 5.14 9.89 13.86
CA ASN A 100 4.76 9.73 15.25
C ASN A 100 4.75 8.25 15.70
N THR A 101 4.52 8.01 16.98
CA THR A 101 4.52 6.66 17.57
C THR A 101 3.46 5.73 16.97
N THR A 102 2.26 6.25 16.69
CA THR A 102 1.16 5.47 16.09
C THR A 102 1.50 5.06 14.66
N GLU A 103 2.03 5.98 13.86
CA GLU A 103 2.43 5.71 12.48
C GLU A 103 3.55 4.69 12.41
N ARG A 104 4.56 4.79 13.28
CA ARG A 104 5.63 3.79 13.36
C ARG A 104 5.11 2.41 13.70
N ARG A 105 4.19 2.30 14.68
CA ARG A 105 3.53 1.03 15.02
C ARG A 105 2.73 0.48 13.84
N ASN A 106 2.02 1.34 13.12
CA ASN A 106 1.28 0.96 11.92
C ASN A 106 2.21 0.47 10.81
N LEU A 107 3.33 1.16 10.57
CA LEU A 107 4.36 0.74 9.62
C LEU A 107 4.96 -0.61 9.99
N ASP A 108 5.16 -0.90 11.28
CA ASP A 108 5.62 -2.23 11.72
C ASP A 108 4.61 -3.32 11.38
N LEU A 109 3.31 -3.09 11.63
CA LEU A 109 2.26 -4.04 11.25
C LEU A 109 2.18 -4.26 9.72
N ILE A 110 2.30 -3.19 8.94
CA ILE A 110 2.29 -3.28 7.47
C ILE A 110 3.50 -4.05 6.98
N ARG A 111 4.71 -3.74 7.47
CA ARG A 111 5.94 -4.43 7.09
C ARG A 111 5.94 -5.90 7.49
N ASP A 112 5.38 -6.24 8.65
CA ASP A 112 5.21 -7.63 9.07
C ASP A 112 4.22 -8.38 8.16
N ALA A 113 3.14 -7.73 7.73
CA ALA A 113 2.19 -8.31 6.78
C ALA A 113 2.80 -8.50 5.38
N GLU A 114 3.62 -7.55 4.90
CA GLU A 114 4.38 -7.67 3.65
C GLU A 114 5.34 -8.86 3.71
N ALA A 115 6.20 -8.92 4.75
CA ALA A 115 7.19 -9.99 4.93
C ALA A 115 6.54 -11.39 5.02
N GLY A 116 5.38 -11.49 5.66
CA GLY A 116 4.61 -12.74 5.74
C GLY A 116 4.11 -13.25 4.38
N LYS A 117 3.96 -12.37 3.39
CA LYS A 117 3.46 -12.70 2.04
C LYS A 117 4.56 -12.93 1.00
N HIS A 118 5.79 -12.48 1.25
CA HIS A 118 6.89 -12.73 0.32
C HIS A 118 7.16 -14.22 0.16
N GLU A 119 7.45 -14.69 -1.05
CA GLU A 119 7.78 -16.10 -1.30
C GLU A 119 9.09 -16.49 -0.59
N THR A 120 10.12 -15.66 -0.72
CA THR A 120 11.42 -15.76 -0.06
C THR A 120 11.65 -14.54 0.83
N VAL A 121 12.61 -14.64 1.74
CA VAL A 121 13.12 -13.50 2.50
C VAL A 121 13.53 -12.39 1.53
N GLN A 122 13.27 -11.13 1.86
CA GLN A 122 13.76 -9.97 1.13
C GLN A 122 14.42 -8.95 2.07
N PRO A 123 15.30 -8.07 1.55
CA PRO A 123 15.77 -6.90 2.29
C PRO A 123 14.61 -6.11 2.90
N GLY A 124 14.66 -5.92 4.22
CA GLY A 124 13.67 -5.24 5.02
C GLY A 124 12.84 -6.18 5.89
N ASP A 125 12.92 -7.49 5.67
CA ASP A 125 12.07 -8.48 6.35
C ASP A 125 12.69 -9.00 7.65
N MET A 126 13.96 -8.72 7.92
CA MET A 126 14.67 -9.30 9.07
C MET A 126 14.03 -8.97 10.42
N ARG A 127 13.29 -7.86 10.55
CA ARG A 127 12.51 -7.57 11.77
C ARG A 127 11.39 -8.58 12.00
N TYR A 128 10.71 -9.00 10.93
CA TYR A 128 9.67 -10.03 11.00
C TYR A 128 10.25 -11.38 11.42
N TRP A 129 11.44 -11.72 10.93
CA TRP A 129 12.10 -12.99 11.23
C TRP A 129 12.85 -13.02 12.57
N ARG A 130 12.98 -11.89 13.27
CA ARG A 130 13.67 -11.83 14.58
C ARG A 130 13.13 -12.85 15.60
N THR A 131 11.83 -13.10 15.59
CA THR A 131 11.16 -14.00 16.54
C THR A 131 10.57 -15.24 15.86
N ARG A 132 11.01 -15.55 14.63
CA ARG A 132 10.42 -16.61 13.79
C ARG A 132 11.52 -17.41 13.11
N ALA A 133 11.42 -18.73 13.16
CA ALA A 133 12.27 -19.59 12.34
C ALA A 133 11.78 -19.60 10.90
N PHE A 134 12.70 -19.72 9.94
CA PHE A 134 12.38 -19.97 8.54
C PHE A 134 13.30 -21.04 7.96
N THR A 135 12.86 -21.68 6.88
CA THR A 135 13.59 -22.79 6.25
C THR A 135 14.66 -22.29 5.30
N ALA A 136 15.61 -23.16 4.94
CA ALA A 136 16.59 -22.86 3.89
C ALA A 136 15.91 -22.52 2.55
N LYS A 137 14.77 -23.14 2.23
CA LYS A 137 13.98 -22.77 1.03
C LYS A 137 13.52 -21.31 1.10
N LYS A 138 13.14 -20.82 2.28
CA LYS A 138 12.67 -19.45 2.48
C LYS A 138 13.76 -18.41 2.24
N LEU A 139 15.04 -18.78 2.36
CA LEU A 139 16.15 -17.87 2.02
C LEU A 139 16.18 -17.48 0.54
N GLY A 140 15.71 -18.34 -0.37
CA GLY A 140 15.72 -18.01 -1.79
C GLY A 140 17.11 -17.79 -2.38
N LYS A 141 17.17 -16.97 -3.44
CA LYS A 141 18.41 -16.57 -4.12
C LYS A 141 18.59 -15.07 -3.97
N HIS A 142 19.81 -14.66 -3.63
CA HIS A 142 20.18 -13.27 -3.44
C HIS A 142 21.52 -12.97 -4.09
N SER A 143 21.65 -11.75 -4.58
CA SER A 143 22.93 -11.15 -4.94
C SER A 143 23.81 -10.95 -3.69
N GLY A 144 25.12 -10.75 -3.90
CA GLY A 144 26.03 -10.45 -2.79
C GLY A 144 25.65 -9.18 -2.01
N ALA A 145 25.13 -8.16 -2.71
CA ALA A 145 24.66 -6.93 -2.09
C ALA A 145 23.41 -7.15 -1.23
N GLU A 146 22.46 -7.95 -1.70
CA GLU A 146 21.28 -8.31 -0.91
C GLU A 146 21.65 -9.16 0.31
N TRP A 147 22.57 -10.11 0.17
CA TRP A 147 23.09 -10.86 1.31
C TRP A 147 23.77 -9.98 2.34
N LEU A 148 24.56 -9.00 1.89
CA LEU A 148 25.18 -8.01 2.76
C LEU A 148 24.11 -7.24 3.53
N VAL A 149 23.09 -6.72 2.84
CA VAL A 149 21.99 -6.00 3.47
C VAL A 149 21.24 -6.87 4.49
N LEU A 150 20.91 -8.12 4.15
CA LEU A 150 20.19 -9.03 5.04
C LEU A 150 20.99 -9.31 6.32
N ARG A 151 22.29 -9.60 6.20
CA ARG A 151 23.20 -9.73 7.35
C ARG A 151 23.22 -8.45 8.18
N SER A 152 23.41 -7.31 7.52
CA SER A 152 23.57 -6.03 8.19
C SER A 152 22.28 -5.59 8.87
N GLU A 153 21.11 -5.98 8.34
CA GLU A 153 19.83 -5.76 8.99
C GLU A 153 19.75 -6.47 10.34
N VAL A 154 20.24 -7.71 10.44
CA VAL A 154 20.32 -8.41 11.73
C VAL A 154 21.15 -7.61 12.73
N GLU A 155 22.27 -7.04 12.31
CA GLU A 155 23.12 -6.24 13.20
C GLU A 155 22.50 -4.88 13.54
N ALA A 156 21.90 -4.21 12.56
CA ALA A 156 21.22 -2.91 12.71
C ALA A 156 20.01 -3.00 13.66
N ILE A 157 19.29 -4.12 13.64
CA ILE A 157 18.20 -4.42 14.59
C ILE A 157 18.68 -4.42 16.05
N HIS A 158 19.97 -4.72 16.27
CA HIS A 158 20.62 -4.70 17.59
C HIS A 158 21.39 -3.41 17.87
N GLY A 159 21.20 -2.36 17.06
CA GLY A 159 21.80 -1.04 17.27
C GLY A 159 23.23 -0.91 16.75
N ARG A 160 23.71 -1.80 15.88
CA ARG A 160 25.02 -1.61 15.26
C ARG A 160 25.01 -0.38 14.34
N ARG A 161 26.06 0.44 14.46
CA ARG A 161 26.45 1.48 13.49
C ARG A 161 27.39 0.93 12.42
N PHE A 162 27.34 1.52 11.23
CA PHE A 162 28.15 1.13 10.06
C PHE A 162 29.14 2.24 9.68
N GLU A 163 29.89 2.77 10.66
CA GLU A 163 30.72 3.97 10.47
C GLU A 163 31.82 3.80 9.41
N SER A 164 32.31 2.57 9.21
CA SER A 164 33.30 2.24 8.19
C SER A 164 32.70 1.99 6.80
N ASP A 165 31.38 2.00 6.66
CA ASP A 165 30.67 1.75 5.40
C ASP A 165 29.58 2.81 5.21
N ALA A 166 29.96 3.91 4.55
CA ALA A 166 29.08 5.05 4.31
C ALA A 166 27.79 4.66 3.56
N TRP A 167 27.87 3.68 2.65
CA TRP A 167 26.72 3.23 1.90
C TRP A 167 25.73 2.46 2.79
N LEU A 168 26.22 1.53 3.62
CA LEU A 168 25.37 0.83 4.59
C LEU A 168 24.80 1.79 5.62
N GLN A 169 25.60 2.72 6.14
CA GLN A 169 25.11 3.72 7.09
C GLN A 169 23.98 4.55 6.47
N GLN A 170 24.15 5.06 5.25
CA GLN A 170 23.09 5.79 4.54
C GLN A 170 21.86 4.92 4.31
N TYR A 171 22.04 3.65 3.90
CA TYR A 171 20.94 2.71 3.70
C TYR A 171 20.09 2.53 4.96
N PHE A 172 20.71 2.43 6.13
CA PHE A 172 20.01 2.25 7.41
C PHE A 172 19.44 3.55 7.98
N ASP A 173 20.08 4.71 7.77
CA ASP A 173 19.55 6.00 8.18
C ASP A 173 18.21 6.34 7.49
N GLU A 174 17.99 5.81 6.28
CA GLU A 174 16.73 5.90 5.56
C GLU A 174 15.61 4.98 6.13
N ARG A 175 15.92 4.10 7.10
CA ARG A 175 14.96 3.16 7.71
C ARG A 175 14.34 3.74 8.98
N TYR A 176 13.02 3.90 8.97
CA TYR A 176 12.28 4.48 10.10
C TYR A 176 12.44 3.75 11.45
N TRP A 177 12.81 2.47 11.43
CA TRP A 177 12.97 1.64 12.61
C TRP A 177 14.40 1.61 13.15
N TYR A 178 15.37 2.09 12.38
CA TYR A 178 16.78 2.03 12.75
C TYR A 178 17.07 3.04 13.87
N LYS A 179 17.70 2.53 14.92
CA LYS A 179 18.09 3.28 16.12
C LYS A 179 19.49 2.80 16.51
N PRO A 180 20.54 3.44 15.95
CA PRO A 180 21.92 3.13 16.28
C PRO A 180 22.27 3.46 17.74
#